data_AF-A0A9D9E3X0-F1
#
_entry.id   AF-A0A9D9E3X0-F1
#
_cell.length_a   1.000
_cell.length_b   1.000
_cell.length_c   1.000
_cell.angle_alpha   90.00
_cell.angle_beta   90.00
_cell.angle_gamma   90.00
#
_symmetry.space_group_name_H-M   'P 1'
#
loop_
_entity.id
_entity.type
_entity.pdbx_description
1 polymer ?
#
loop_
_entity_poly.entity_id
_entity_poly.type
_entity_poly.pdbx_seq_one_letter_code
_entity_poly.pdbx_strand_id
1 'polypeptide(L)'
;MSQNRTVFPGVEGNDEPFNEGRQKQTHRRDNNSTVFPGMNANDENYRTVSKAKKQQHSKPIVGFVYSISRTGFGEYWPIYIGANTIGRSTKCNIVLSEGTVSEEHAVLVVRMMKNPQKLEASISDERSSHGTMLNDESISSVRPRECKNGDIITVGENYQLYLILVDTKALGLEVAENFIDVSSEDDDIDSGWGINTDEYPPIFNNGQPSDSASSGTVGLDNNSRNPAKGKTEW
;
A
#
# COMPACT_ATOMS: atom_id res chain seq x y z
N MET A 1 2.93 46.52 22.86
CA MET A 1 2.43 45.12 22.96
C MET A 1 1.07 45.19 23.64
N SER A 2 0.04 44.46 23.17
CA SER A 2 -1.27 44.23 23.83
C SER A 2 -2.15 45.47 24.17
N GLN A 3 -3.46 45.56 23.89
CA GLN A 3 -4.41 44.81 23.02
C GLN A 3 -5.27 45.89 22.27
N ASN A 4 -6.53 45.78 21.81
CA ASN A 4 -7.58 44.74 21.81
C ASN A 4 -8.57 44.95 20.62
N ARG A 5 -9.69 44.21 20.60
CA ARG A 5 -10.74 44.19 19.57
C ARG A 5 -11.73 45.37 19.60
N THR A 6 -12.24 45.72 18.42
CA THR A 6 -13.60 46.24 18.16
C THR A 6 -14.20 45.43 16.99
N VAL A 7 -15.53 45.41 16.84
CA VAL A 7 -16.28 44.39 16.05
C VAL A 7 -16.61 44.82 14.60
N PHE A 8 -16.77 43.82 13.72
CA PHE A 8 -17.05 43.93 12.28
C PHE A 8 -18.51 44.24 11.93
N PRO A 9 -18.76 44.84 10.75
CA PRO A 9 -19.97 44.63 9.96
C PRO A 9 -19.68 43.87 8.65
N GLY A 10 -20.53 42.90 8.27
CA GLY A 10 -20.51 42.31 6.92
C GLY A 10 -20.26 40.79 6.80
N VAL A 11 -20.53 39.99 7.83
CA VAL A 11 -20.59 38.52 7.71
C VAL A 11 -22.04 38.08 7.85
N GLU A 12 -22.67 37.68 6.74
CA GLU A 12 -23.91 36.92 6.76
C GLU A 12 -23.61 35.47 7.18
N GLY A 13 -24.46 34.90 8.03
CA GLY A 13 -24.21 33.59 8.63
C GLY A 13 -24.78 32.42 7.83
N ASN A 14 -24.39 31.22 8.22
CA ASN A 14 -25.20 30.00 8.20
C ASN A 14 -24.74 29.14 9.38
N ASP A 15 -25.67 28.84 10.29
CA ASP A 15 -25.41 28.04 11.49
C ASP A 15 -25.70 26.54 11.26
N GLU A 16 -25.36 25.73 12.27
CA GLU A 16 -25.65 24.29 12.43
C GLU A 16 -24.87 23.28 11.54
N PRO A 17 -24.62 22.05 12.01
CA PRO A 17 -24.38 21.63 13.40
C PRO A 17 -23.12 20.77 13.57
N PHE A 18 -22.70 20.58 14.84
CA PHE A 18 -21.67 19.62 15.21
C PHE A 18 -22.16 18.18 14.97
N ASN A 19 -21.39 17.33 14.26
CA ASN A 19 -21.79 15.96 13.93
C ASN A 19 -20.77 14.93 14.42
N GLU A 20 -21.06 14.27 15.54
CA GLU A 20 -20.27 13.15 16.09
C GLU A 20 -20.52 11.85 15.29
N GLY A 21 -20.09 11.85 14.02
CA GLY A 21 -20.31 10.78 13.05
C GLY A 21 -19.36 9.59 13.20
N ARG A 22 -19.66 8.67 14.14
CA ARG A 22 -19.18 7.27 14.24
C ARG A 22 -18.08 6.84 13.24
N GLN A 23 -16.84 6.68 13.71
CA GLN A 23 -15.81 5.95 12.95
C GLN A 23 -16.22 4.48 12.76
N LYS A 24 -16.78 4.13 11.60
CA LYS A 24 -16.93 2.73 11.19
C LYS A 24 -15.53 2.14 10.99
N GLN A 25 -15.15 1.17 11.81
CA GLN A 25 -13.95 0.34 11.58
C GLN A 25 -14.12 -0.46 10.29
N THR A 26 -13.67 0.09 9.17
CA THR A 26 -13.44 -0.68 7.96
C THR A 26 -12.16 -1.48 8.16
N HIS A 27 -12.30 -2.77 8.50
CA HIS A 27 -11.19 -3.72 8.52
C HIS A 27 -10.69 -3.97 7.09
N ARG A 28 -9.95 -2.99 6.55
CA ARG A 28 -9.23 -3.13 5.28
C ARG A 28 -8.08 -4.11 5.46
N ARG A 29 -8.34 -5.36 5.10
CA ARG A 29 -7.33 -6.38 4.79
C ARG A 29 -6.62 -5.98 3.49
N ASP A 30 -5.80 -4.95 3.55
CA ASP A 30 -5.00 -4.50 2.40
C ASP A 30 -3.69 -5.33 2.32
N ASN A 31 -3.78 -6.48 1.63
CA ASN A 31 -2.70 -7.21 0.95
C ASN A 31 -1.57 -7.88 1.78
N ASN A 32 -1.26 -9.14 1.42
CA ASN A 32 -0.09 -9.86 1.91
C ASN A 32 1.22 -9.20 1.46
N SER A 33 1.93 -8.60 2.40
CA SER A 33 3.35 -8.30 2.33
C SER A 33 3.92 -8.45 3.75
N THR A 34 5.14 -8.98 3.88
CA THR A 34 5.78 -9.20 5.19
C THR A 34 6.23 -7.85 5.77
N VAL A 35 5.30 -7.13 6.40
CA VAL A 35 5.59 -5.85 7.06
C VAL A 35 6.26 -6.11 8.41
N PHE A 36 7.49 -5.64 8.57
CA PHE A 36 8.16 -5.61 9.86
C PHE A 36 7.51 -4.56 10.78
N PRO A 37 7.12 -4.93 12.03
CA PRO A 37 6.56 -3.97 12.98
C PRO A 37 7.54 -2.83 13.27
N GLY A 38 7.12 -1.60 12.93
CA GLY A 38 7.94 -0.38 13.06
C GLY A 38 7.94 0.51 11.81
N MET A 39 7.60 -0.04 10.64
CA MET A 39 7.49 0.74 9.40
C MET A 39 6.17 1.55 9.38
N ASN A 40 6.24 2.87 9.57
CA ASN A 40 5.05 3.74 9.60
C ASN A 40 4.41 3.86 8.21
N ALA A 41 3.23 3.27 8.02
CA ALA A 41 2.51 3.23 6.74
C ALA A 41 1.81 4.55 6.32
N ASN A 42 2.34 5.70 6.74
CA ASN A 42 1.75 7.03 6.50
C ASN A 42 2.35 7.78 5.30
N ASP A 43 3.36 7.24 4.62
CA ASP A 43 3.85 7.80 3.36
C ASP A 43 2.83 7.55 2.23
N GLU A 44 1.99 8.55 1.91
CA GLU A 44 0.92 8.42 0.92
C GLU A 44 1.39 7.96 -0.47
N ASN A 45 2.66 8.23 -0.80
CA ASN A 45 3.33 7.73 -2.02
C ASN A 45 3.21 6.21 -2.20
N TYR A 46 3.17 5.41 -1.13
CA TYR A 46 3.09 3.95 -1.24
C TYR A 46 1.76 3.48 -1.86
N ARG A 47 0.65 4.19 -1.59
CA ARG A 47 -0.69 3.86 -2.09
C ARG A 47 -0.89 4.13 -3.58
N THR A 48 -0.13 5.08 -4.15
CA THR A 48 -0.17 5.35 -5.60
C THR A 48 0.61 4.28 -6.37
N VAL A 49 1.74 3.82 -5.83
CA VAL A 49 2.61 2.80 -6.44
C VAL A 49 1.90 1.44 -6.55
N SER A 50 1.03 1.07 -5.60
CA SER A 50 0.33 -0.23 -5.64
C SER A 50 -0.63 -0.38 -6.84
N LYS A 51 -1.26 0.70 -7.33
CA LYS A 51 -2.15 0.62 -8.51
C LYS A 51 -1.40 0.57 -9.85
N ALA A 52 -0.17 1.05 -9.93
CA ALA A 52 0.65 0.98 -11.15
C ALA A 52 1.30 -0.39 -11.39
N LYS A 53 1.33 -1.28 -10.38
CA LYS A 53 2.15 -2.50 -10.41
C LYS A 53 1.52 -3.71 -11.13
N LYS A 54 0.19 -3.82 -11.25
CA LYS A 54 -0.50 -5.04 -11.75
C LYS A 54 -0.20 -5.41 -13.22
N GLN A 55 0.64 -4.66 -13.94
CA GLN A 55 1.07 -4.95 -15.32
C GLN A 55 2.60 -5.14 -15.52
N GLN A 56 3.44 -5.01 -14.49
CA GLN A 56 4.91 -5.08 -14.65
C GLN A 56 5.54 -6.48 -14.46
N HIS A 57 4.73 -7.52 -14.29
CA HIS A 57 5.20 -8.91 -14.02
C HIS A 57 5.71 -9.68 -15.25
N SER A 58 5.96 -9.03 -16.40
CA SER A 58 6.33 -9.67 -17.67
C SER A 58 7.83 -10.04 -17.81
N LYS A 59 8.68 -9.62 -16.86
CA LYS A 59 10.11 -9.97 -16.83
C LYS A 59 10.42 -10.82 -15.60
N PRO A 60 11.21 -11.90 -15.73
CA PRO A 60 11.70 -12.63 -14.56
C PRO A 60 12.61 -11.76 -13.70
N ILE A 61 12.45 -11.89 -12.38
CA ILE A 61 13.39 -11.39 -11.37
C ILE A 61 14.61 -12.32 -11.37
N VAL A 62 15.80 -11.75 -11.34
CA VAL A 62 17.10 -12.45 -11.41
C VAL A 62 18.06 -12.02 -10.29
N GLY A 63 17.58 -11.21 -9.35
CA GLY A 63 18.38 -10.71 -8.24
C GLY A 63 17.68 -9.62 -7.43
N PHE A 64 18.40 -9.07 -6.46
CA PHE A 64 17.99 -7.93 -5.64
C PHE A 64 19.22 -7.05 -5.35
N VAL A 65 19.04 -5.75 -5.21
CA VAL A 65 19.99 -4.91 -4.45
C VAL A 65 19.43 -4.66 -3.06
N TYR A 66 20.31 -4.68 -2.06
CA TYR A 66 20.00 -4.37 -0.66
C TYR A 66 20.87 -3.22 -0.16
N SER A 67 20.32 -2.34 0.69
CA SER A 67 21.05 -1.22 1.30
C SER A 67 20.56 -0.92 2.71
N ILE A 68 21.43 -0.38 3.56
CA ILE A 68 21.05 0.21 4.85
C ILE A 68 21.28 1.73 4.90
N SER A 69 21.80 2.33 3.81
CA SER A 69 22.45 3.66 3.80
C SER A 69 21.58 4.82 4.33
N ARG A 70 20.25 4.73 4.18
CA ARG A 70 19.32 5.81 4.54
C ARG A 70 18.73 5.71 5.95
N THR A 71 18.49 4.49 6.45
CA THR A 71 17.64 4.28 7.64
C THR A 71 18.12 3.19 8.60
N GLY A 72 19.14 2.40 8.26
CA GLY A 72 19.61 1.26 9.07
C GLY A 72 18.69 0.02 9.06
N PHE A 73 17.38 0.17 8.81
CA PHE A 73 16.40 -0.93 8.82
C PHE A 73 16.44 -1.85 7.59
N GLY A 74 17.11 -1.42 6.52
CA GLY A 74 17.17 -2.14 5.25
C GLY A 74 16.14 -1.65 4.23
N GLU A 75 16.62 -1.41 3.02
CA GLU A 75 15.85 -1.10 1.81
C GLU A 75 16.28 -2.07 0.71
N TYR A 76 15.37 -2.49 -0.16
CA TYR A 76 15.68 -3.44 -1.24
C TYR A 76 14.84 -3.19 -2.51
N TRP A 77 15.40 -3.54 -3.65
CA TRP A 77 14.76 -3.42 -4.97
C TRP A 77 15.00 -4.70 -5.79
N PRO A 78 13.98 -5.23 -6.49
CA PRO A 78 14.15 -6.37 -7.38
C PRO A 78 14.93 -5.99 -8.63
N ILE A 79 15.78 -6.90 -9.09
CA ILE A 79 16.53 -6.80 -10.35
C ILE A 79 15.87 -7.72 -11.37
N TYR A 80 15.50 -7.17 -12.52
CA TYR A 80 14.90 -7.90 -13.63
C TYR A 80 15.94 -8.19 -14.72
N ILE A 81 15.65 -9.16 -15.59
CA ILE A 81 16.45 -9.38 -16.79
C ILE A 81 16.37 -8.18 -17.76
N GLY A 82 17.50 -7.85 -18.40
CA GLY A 82 17.68 -6.65 -19.21
C GLY A 82 18.24 -5.47 -18.41
N ALA A 83 17.95 -4.25 -18.85
CA ALA A 83 18.37 -3.04 -18.16
C ALA A 83 17.48 -2.72 -16.94
N ASN A 84 18.13 -2.31 -15.85
CA ASN A 84 17.52 -1.78 -14.63
C ASN A 84 18.15 -0.40 -14.37
N THR A 85 17.35 0.67 -14.43
CA THR A 85 17.83 2.05 -14.21
C THR A 85 17.95 2.36 -12.72
N ILE A 86 19.04 3.00 -12.34
CA ILE A 86 19.35 3.47 -10.98
C ILE A 86 19.43 4.99 -11.01
N GLY A 87 18.78 5.66 -10.04
CA GLY A 87 18.82 7.11 -9.93
C GLY A 87 17.83 7.63 -8.91
N ARG A 88 17.73 8.95 -8.80
CA ARG A 88 16.78 9.61 -7.88
C ARG A 88 15.37 9.72 -8.45
N SER A 89 15.22 9.65 -9.77
CA SER A 89 13.92 9.87 -10.41
C SER A 89 12.96 8.72 -10.12
N THR A 90 11.68 9.03 -9.88
CA THR A 90 10.62 8.02 -9.66
C THR A 90 10.30 7.16 -10.89
N LYS A 91 10.98 7.42 -12.02
CA LYS A 91 10.97 6.61 -13.25
C LYS A 91 12.01 5.48 -13.23
N CYS A 92 12.99 5.52 -12.34
CA CYS A 92 14.03 4.51 -12.23
C CYS A 92 13.47 3.19 -11.67
N ASN A 93 14.07 2.06 -12.03
CA ASN A 93 13.72 0.76 -11.42
C ASN A 93 14.20 0.68 -9.97
N ILE A 94 15.36 1.30 -9.70
CA ILE A 94 16.00 1.40 -8.39
C ILE A 94 16.04 2.89 -8.04
N VAL A 95 15.09 3.34 -7.22
CA VAL A 95 14.91 4.75 -6.86
C VAL A 95 15.62 5.04 -5.54
N LEU A 96 16.63 5.90 -5.56
CA LEU A 96 17.45 6.25 -4.39
C LEU A 96 17.19 7.70 -3.95
N SER A 97 16.61 7.87 -2.76
CA SER A 97 16.27 9.20 -2.22
C SER A 97 17.48 9.88 -1.56
N GLU A 98 18.44 10.31 -2.37
CA GLU A 98 19.73 10.87 -1.94
C GLU A 98 20.09 12.11 -2.80
N GLY A 99 20.80 13.10 -2.24
CA GLY A 99 21.06 14.39 -2.88
C GLY A 99 22.12 14.36 -3.98
N THR A 100 23.19 13.58 -3.80
CA THR A 100 24.29 13.42 -4.77
C THR A 100 23.91 12.50 -5.94
N VAL A 101 22.94 11.61 -5.74
CA VAL A 101 22.38 10.78 -6.82
C VAL A 101 21.60 11.62 -7.85
N SER A 102 22.13 11.69 -9.08
CA SER A 102 21.47 12.22 -10.28
C SER A 102 20.12 11.54 -10.59
N GLU A 103 19.23 12.23 -11.32
CA GLU A 103 17.88 11.73 -11.67
C GLU A 103 17.92 10.36 -12.35
N GLU A 104 18.72 10.25 -13.41
CA GLU A 104 19.17 9.00 -14.03
C GLU A 104 20.69 8.98 -13.80
N HIS A 105 21.21 7.92 -13.16
CA HIS A 105 22.57 7.91 -12.61
C HIS A 105 23.42 6.76 -13.16
N ALA A 106 22.87 5.55 -13.19
CA ALA A 106 23.54 4.35 -13.67
C ALA A 106 22.54 3.33 -14.22
N VAL A 107 23.00 2.36 -15.00
CA VAL A 107 22.19 1.26 -15.51
C VAL A 107 22.88 -0.08 -15.21
N LEU A 108 22.17 -0.93 -14.46
CA LEU A 108 22.57 -2.33 -14.25
C LEU A 108 21.88 -3.21 -15.29
N VAL A 109 22.64 -3.70 -16.26
CA VAL A 109 22.19 -4.60 -17.32
C VAL A 109 22.51 -6.04 -16.95
N VAL A 110 21.48 -6.88 -16.80
CA VAL A 110 21.61 -8.30 -16.51
C VAL A 110 21.16 -9.15 -17.70
N ARG A 111 21.95 -10.16 -18.06
CA ARG A 111 21.80 -11.00 -19.25
C ARG A 111 21.93 -12.47 -18.87
N MET A 112 21.07 -13.31 -19.45
CA MET A 112 21.26 -14.76 -19.42
C MET A 112 22.10 -15.18 -20.63
N MET A 113 23.35 -15.57 -20.39
CA MET A 113 24.15 -16.25 -21.41
C MET A 113 23.53 -17.61 -21.74
N LYS A 114 23.70 -18.06 -22.98
CA LYS A 114 23.21 -19.38 -23.44
C LYS A 114 24.26 -20.47 -23.29
N ASN A 115 25.51 -20.19 -23.70
CA ASN A 115 26.63 -21.13 -23.73
C ASN A 115 27.91 -20.44 -23.18
N PRO A 116 28.41 -20.79 -21.98
CA PRO A 116 27.72 -21.55 -20.93
C PRO A 116 26.45 -20.80 -20.47
N GLN A 117 25.50 -21.52 -19.88
CA GLN A 117 24.34 -20.89 -19.28
C GLN A 117 24.71 -20.32 -17.90
N LYS A 118 24.86 -19.00 -17.83
CA LYS A 118 25.24 -18.22 -16.64
C LYS A 118 24.51 -16.88 -16.67
N LEU A 119 24.10 -16.39 -15.51
CA LEU A 119 23.71 -15.01 -15.31
C LEU A 119 24.95 -14.08 -15.34
N GLU A 120 24.98 -13.15 -16.29
CA GLU A 120 25.98 -12.07 -16.40
C GLU A 120 25.34 -10.74 -16.03
N ALA A 121 25.97 -9.97 -15.15
CA ALA A 121 25.57 -8.61 -14.83
C ALA A 121 26.68 -7.64 -15.24
N SER A 122 26.30 -6.46 -15.72
CA SER A 122 27.24 -5.36 -15.96
C SER A 122 26.58 -4.02 -15.67
N ILE A 123 27.34 -3.10 -15.08
CA ILE A 123 26.87 -1.75 -14.75
C ILE A 123 27.63 -0.69 -15.56
N SER A 124 26.91 0.34 -16.02
CA SER A 124 27.47 1.58 -16.55
C SER A 124 26.95 2.78 -15.77
N ASP A 125 27.83 3.77 -15.58
CA ASP A 125 27.48 5.12 -15.15
C ASP A 125 26.89 5.91 -16.33
N GLU A 126 25.81 6.67 -16.13
CA GLU A 126 25.14 7.46 -17.19
C GLU A 126 25.55 8.95 -17.15
N ARG A 127 26.85 9.20 -16.94
CA ARG A 127 27.45 10.54 -16.76
C ARG A 127 26.90 11.24 -15.53
N SER A 128 26.84 10.51 -14.43
CA SER A 128 26.34 11.04 -13.16
C SER A 128 27.19 12.20 -12.63
N SER A 129 26.62 12.98 -11.71
CA SER A 129 27.26 14.19 -11.19
C SER A 129 28.39 13.92 -10.18
N HIS A 130 28.38 12.76 -9.53
CA HIS A 130 29.33 12.37 -8.47
C HIS A 130 30.03 11.02 -8.73
N GLY A 131 29.62 10.29 -9.77
CA GLY A 131 30.20 9.01 -10.16
C GLY A 131 29.51 7.78 -9.55
N THR A 132 29.74 6.65 -10.21
CA THR A 132 29.38 5.30 -9.72
C THR A 132 30.67 4.51 -9.44
N MET A 133 30.69 3.70 -8.38
CA MET A 133 31.84 2.84 -8.00
C MET A 133 31.39 1.39 -7.82
N LEU A 134 32.27 0.43 -8.08
CA LEU A 134 32.07 -1.02 -7.88
C LEU A 134 33.24 -1.56 -7.06
N ASN A 135 32.98 -2.09 -5.86
CA ASN A 135 33.99 -2.55 -4.90
C ASN A 135 35.13 -1.51 -4.72
N ASP A 136 34.74 -0.27 -4.44
CA ASP A 136 35.60 0.92 -4.30
C ASP A 136 36.41 1.33 -5.56
N GLU A 137 36.20 0.70 -6.73
CA GLU A 137 36.78 1.15 -8.01
C GLU A 137 35.77 2.00 -8.82
N SER A 138 36.16 3.22 -9.22
CA SER A 138 35.31 4.12 -10.02
C SER A 138 35.04 3.58 -11.43
N ILE A 139 33.78 3.65 -11.87
CA ILE A 139 33.31 3.10 -13.14
C ILE A 139 33.26 4.19 -14.21
N SER A 140 33.72 3.89 -15.42
CA SER A 140 33.64 4.82 -16.55
C SER A 140 32.32 4.69 -17.31
N SER A 141 31.65 5.82 -17.56
CA SER A 141 30.46 5.93 -18.42
C SER A 141 30.68 5.46 -19.88
N VAL A 142 31.92 5.17 -20.28
CA VAL A 142 32.29 4.70 -21.63
C VAL A 142 32.41 3.17 -21.71
N ARG A 143 32.59 2.46 -20.58
CA ARG A 143 32.81 1.01 -20.55
C ARG A 143 32.11 0.36 -19.34
N PRO A 144 31.04 -0.43 -19.56
CA PRO A 144 30.42 -1.19 -18.49
C PRO A 144 31.39 -2.14 -17.79
N ARG A 145 31.25 -2.29 -16.47
CA ARG A 145 32.01 -3.24 -15.63
C ARG A 145 31.20 -4.51 -15.37
N GLU A 146 31.79 -5.70 -15.51
CA GLU A 146 31.17 -6.96 -15.05
C GLU A 146 30.93 -6.88 -13.53
N CYS A 147 29.73 -7.27 -13.09
CA CYS A 147 29.33 -7.37 -11.69
C CYS A 147 29.04 -8.84 -11.34
N LYS A 148 29.25 -9.20 -10.08
CA LYS A 148 29.12 -10.55 -9.52
C LYS A 148 28.25 -10.55 -8.27
N ASN A 149 27.75 -11.72 -7.90
CA ASN A 149 27.00 -11.88 -6.65
C ASN A 149 27.92 -11.56 -5.45
N GLY A 150 27.51 -10.61 -4.62
CA GLY A 150 28.27 -10.14 -3.46
C GLY A 150 29.07 -8.85 -3.68
N ASP A 151 29.08 -8.28 -4.89
CA ASP A 151 29.69 -6.98 -5.14
C ASP A 151 28.91 -5.84 -4.44
N ILE A 152 29.63 -4.77 -4.08
CA ILE A 152 29.06 -3.52 -3.57
C ILE A 152 29.15 -2.46 -4.68
N ILE A 153 27.99 -1.87 -5.02
CA ILE A 153 27.88 -0.74 -5.95
C ILE A 153 27.62 0.52 -5.13
N THR A 154 28.53 1.49 -5.16
CA THR A 154 28.31 2.82 -4.55
C THR A 154 27.81 3.78 -5.61
N VAL A 155 26.71 4.48 -5.31
CA VAL A 155 26.00 5.38 -6.21
C VAL A 155 25.97 6.77 -5.58
N GLY A 156 26.56 7.76 -6.25
CA GLY A 156 26.88 9.04 -5.62
C GLY A 156 27.90 8.88 -4.50
N GLU A 157 27.89 9.79 -3.52
CA GLU A 157 28.88 9.79 -2.43
C GLU A 157 28.61 8.74 -1.34
N ASN A 158 27.33 8.46 -1.04
CA ASN A 158 26.94 7.80 0.21
C ASN A 158 26.11 6.52 0.06
N TYR A 159 25.54 6.24 -1.13
CA TYR A 159 24.52 5.19 -1.25
C TYR A 159 25.12 3.86 -1.71
N GLN A 160 25.34 2.93 -0.77
CA GLN A 160 25.94 1.61 -1.05
C GLN A 160 24.87 0.54 -1.27
N LEU A 161 24.96 -0.18 -2.38
CA LEU A 161 24.05 -1.26 -2.79
C LEU A 161 24.80 -2.59 -2.82
N TYR A 162 24.43 -3.53 -1.95
CA TYR A 162 24.92 -4.91 -2.00
C TYR A 162 24.15 -5.71 -3.04
N LEU A 163 24.86 -6.27 -4.03
CA LEU A 163 24.29 -6.94 -5.20
C LEU A 163 24.09 -8.45 -4.96
N ILE A 164 22.84 -8.89 -4.94
CA ILE A 164 22.45 -10.30 -4.88
C ILE A 164 21.97 -10.73 -6.27
N LEU A 165 22.62 -11.74 -6.86
CA LEU A 165 22.24 -12.31 -8.16
C LEU A 165 21.81 -13.78 -7.97
N VAL A 166 20.62 -14.11 -8.45
CA VAL A 166 19.99 -15.43 -8.29
C VAL A 166 20.02 -16.16 -9.62
N ASP A 167 21.12 -16.86 -9.90
CA ASP A 167 21.19 -17.82 -11.01
C ASP A 167 20.45 -19.09 -10.61
N THR A 168 19.15 -19.15 -10.95
CA THR A 168 18.26 -20.27 -10.59
C THR A 168 18.78 -21.61 -11.09
N LYS A 169 19.47 -21.65 -12.23
CA LYS A 169 20.02 -22.87 -12.82
C LYS A 169 21.27 -23.35 -12.11
N ALA A 170 22.17 -22.44 -11.72
CA ALA A 170 23.32 -22.77 -10.88
C ALA A 170 22.89 -23.27 -9.48
N LEU A 171 21.73 -22.83 -9.00
CA LEU A 171 21.14 -23.24 -7.72
C LEU A 171 20.24 -24.51 -7.82
N GLY A 172 20.01 -25.05 -9.02
CA GLY A 172 19.12 -26.20 -9.21
C GLY A 172 17.63 -25.92 -8.95
N LEU A 173 17.20 -24.65 -9.06
CA LEU A 173 15.83 -24.22 -8.86
C LEU A 173 15.02 -24.32 -10.16
N GLU A 174 13.93 -25.06 -10.12
CA GLU A 174 13.00 -25.28 -11.24
C GLU A 174 11.54 -25.03 -10.83
N VAL A 175 10.65 -24.90 -11.82
CA VAL A 175 9.21 -24.75 -11.57
C VAL A 175 8.62 -26.14 -11.29
N ALA A 176 8.05 -26.32 -10.11
CA ALA A 176 7.45 -27.61 -9.73
C ALA A 176 6.23 -27.93 -10.61
N GLU A 177 6.31 -29.01 -11.39
CA GLU A 177 5.23 -29.42 -12.32
C GLU A 177 3.88 -29.68 -11.63
N ASN A 178 3.92 -30.07 -10.35
CA ASN A 178 2.76 -30.39 -9.53
C ASN A 178 2.53 -29.32 -8.43
N PHE A 179 2.77 -28.04 -8.72
CA PHE A 179 2.49 -26.96 -7.79
C PHE A 179 0.99 -26.80 -7.56
N ILE A 180 0.54 -27.06 -6.34
CA ILE A 180 -0.85 -26.83 -5.92
C ILE A 180 -0.96 -25.38 -5.46
N ASP A 181 -1.51 -24.51 -6.30
CA ASP A 181 -1.84 -23.16 -5.89
C ASP A 181 -3.01 -23.18 -4.90
N VAL A 182 -2.94 -22.27 -3.92
CA VAL A 182 -3.94 -22.08 -2.86
C VAL A 182 -4.28 -20.60 -2.65
N SER A 183 -3.80 -19.72 -3.54
CA SER A 183 -4.36 -18.38 -3.67
C SER A 183 -5.80 -18.50 -4.19
N SER A 184 -6.74 -17.92 -3.47
CA SER A 184 -8.13 -17.88 -3.91
C SER A 184 -8.32 -16.82 -5.00
N GLU A 185 -9.12 -17.14 -6.01
CA GLU A 185 -9.41 -16.29 -7.18
C GLU A 185 -10.37 -15.12 -6.83
N ASP A 186 -10.35 -14.64 -5.58
CA ASP A 186 -11.27 -13.64 -5.00
C ASP A 186 -11.09 -12.21 -5.55
N ASP A 187 -10.19 -12.00 -6.50
CA ASP A 187 -9.78 -10.69 -7.02
C ASP A 187 -10.61 -10.24 -8.25
N ASP A 188 -11.37 -11.17 -8.86
CA ASP A 188 -12.27 -10.93 -10.01
C ASP A 188 -13.76 -10.80 -9.60
N ILE A 189 -14.03 -10.01 -8.55
CA ILE A 189 -15.39 -9.50 -8.32
C ILE A 189 -15.68 -8.42 -9.37
N ASP A 190 -16.12 -8.86 -10.54
CA ASP A 190 -16.82 -7.99 -11.49
C ASP A 190 -18.02 -7.34 -10.77
N SER A 191 -18.07 -6.02 -10.78
CA SER A 191 -19.13 -5.23 -10.15
C SER A 191 -20.39 -5.17 -11.02
N GLY A 192 -20.82 -6.35 -11.49
CA GLY A 192 -21.83 -6.58 -12.53
C GLY A 192 -23.14 -7.22 -12.07
N TRP A 193 -23.41 -7.31 -10.76
CA TRP A 193 -24.66 -7.87 -10.24
C TRP A 193 -25.58 -6.79 -9.64
N GLY A 194 -26.73 -6.60 -10.30
CA GLY A 194 -27.77 -5.66 -9.86
C GLY A 194 -28.48 -6.13 -8.59
N ILE A 195 -28.96 -5.17 -7.80
CA ILE A 195 -29.68 -5.43 -6.55
C ILE A 195 -31.11 -5.92 -6.86
N ASN A 196 -31.33 -7.24 -6.81
CA ASN A 196 -32.67 -7.79 -6.59
C ASN A 196 -33.05 -7.55 -5.12
N THR A 197 -34.24 -7.01 -4.87
CA THR A 197 -34.66 -6.54 -3.54
C THR A 197 -35.61 -7.50 -2.82
N ASP A 198 -36.00 -8.60 -3.46
CA ASP A 198 -37.26 -9.31 -3.17
C ASP A 198 -37.19 -10.39 -2.06
N GLU A 199 -36.05 -10.57 -1.38
CA GLU A 199 -35.89 -11.56 -0.29
C GLU A 199 -35.68 -10.96 1.12
N TYR A 200 -35.84 -9.64 1.29
CA TYR A 200 -35.94 -9.06 2.65
C TYR A 200 -37.41 -8.94 3.10
N PRO A 201 -37.78 -9.42 4.30
CA PRO A 201 -39.10 -9.17 4.85
C PRO A 201 -39.30 -7.66 5.11
N PRO A 202 -40.51 -7.11 4.89
CA PRO A 202 -40.74 -5.68 4.94
C PRO A 202 -40.49 -5.09 6.34
N ILE A 203 -39.75 -3.99 6.38
CA ILE A 203 -39.46 -3.24 7.61
C ILE A 203 -40.78 -2.64 8.13
N PHE A 204 -41.16 -3.00 9.35
CA PHE A 204 -42.39 -2.54 9.99
C PHE A 204 -42.30 -1.05 10.38
N ASN A 205 -42.84 -0.17 9.53
CA ASN A 205 -42.78 1.28 9.71
C ASN A 205 -43.90 1.78 10.64
N ASN A 206 -43.70 1.67 11.96
CA ASN A 206 -44.70 2.02 12.97
C ASN A 206 -44.85 3.54 13.19
N GLY A 207 -45.62 4.19 12.32
CA GLY A 207 -46.02 5.60 12.46
C GLY A 207 -47.41 5.78 13.08
N GLN A 208 -47.46 6.42 14.25
CA GLN A 208 -48.64 6.85 15.01
C GLN A 208 -49.54 5.74 15.63
N PRO A 209 -50.12 5.97 16.83
CA PRO A 209 -51.22 5.17 17.33
C PRO A 209 -52.56 5.68 16.78
N SER A 210 -53.47 4.77 16.44
CA SER A 210 -54.89 5.05 16.22
C SER A 210 -55.73 4.20 17.18
N ASP A 211 -56.69 4.83 17.85
CA ASP A 211 -57.68 4.12 18.64
C ASP A 211 -58.62 3.32 17.71
N SER A 212 -58.67 2.00 17.87
CA SER A 212 -59.93 1.34 18.32
C SER A 212 -59.84 -0.19 18.39
N ALA A 213 -60.25 -0.69 19.55
CA ALA A 213 -61.03 -1.91 19.78
C ALA A 213 -60.54 -3.32 19.34
N SER A 214 -60.92 -4.27 20.21
CA SER A 214 -61.32 -5.65 19.88
C SER A 214 -60.25 -6.75 19.75
N SER A 215 -60.15 -7.53 20.83
CA SER A 215 -59.95 -8.99 20.83
C SER A 215 -58.53 -9.56 20.98
N GLY A 216 -57.84 -9.16 22.06
CA GLY A 216 -56.82 -10.04 22.67
C GLY A 216 -57.46 -11.21 23.43
N THR A 217 -56.88 -12.41 23.33
CA THR A 217 -57.30 -13.57 24.11
C THR A 217 -56.93 -13.41 25.59
N VAL A 218 -57.80 -13.91 26.49
CA VAL A 218 -57.67 -13.69 27.93
C VAL A 218 -56.54 -14.48 28.58
N GLY A 219 -55.77 -13.80 29.44
CA GLY A 219 -54.95 -14.41 30.49
C GLY A 219 -55.54 -14.08 31.87
N LEU A 220 -55.47 -15.04 32.80
CA LEU A 220 -55.69 -14.79 34.23
C LEU A 220 -54.49 -13.97 34.77
N ASP A 221 -54.64 -13.07 35.73
CA ASP A 221 -55.04 -13.39 37.11
C ASP A 221 -55.68 -12.23 37.92
N ASN A 222 -55.95 -12.48 39.21
CA ASN A 222 -56.60 -11.55 40.15
C ASN A 222 -55.58 -10.93 41.13
N ASN A 223 -55.67 -9.62 41.43
CA ASN A 223 -56.02 -9.20 42.80
C ASN A 223 -56.47 -7.72 43.00
N SER A 224 -57.60 -7.55 43.71
CA SER A 224 -57.94 -6.50 44.70
C SER A 224 -57.85 -4.97 44.47
N ARG A 225 -59.03 -4.30 44.58
CA ARG A 225 -59.37 -3.08 45.38
C ARG A 225 -58.73 -1.71 44.97
N ASN A 226 -59.37 -0.76 44.26
CA ASN A 226 -60.66 -0.02 44.45
C ASN A 226 -60.76 0.85 45.75
N PRO A 227 -61.51 1.99 45.82
CA PRO A 227 -61.06 3.36 45.43
C PRO A 227 -61.51 4.55 46.35
N ALA A 228 -61.10 5.79 46.06
CA ALA A 228 -61.71 7.08 46.51
C ALA A 228 -61.32 8.24 45.55
N LYS A 229 -62.22 9.08 44.97
CA LYS A 229 -62.98 10.26 45.51
C LYS A 229 -62.07 11.40 46.02
N GLY A 230 -62.23 12.69 45.66
CA GLY A 230 -63.13 13.43 44.75
C GLY A 230 -62.52 14.81 44.36
N LYS A 231 -63.01 15.56 43.35
CA LYS A 231 -63.98 16.69 43.45
C LYS A 231 -63.74 17.67 44.63
N THR A 232 -63.70 19.01 44.47
CA THR A 232 -64.06 19.92 43.34
C THR A 232 -63.39 21.31 43.50
N GLU A 233 -63.73 22.27 42.63
CA GLU A 233 -63.48 23.74 42.73
C GLU A 233 -63.71 24.32 44.15
N TRP A 234 -63.13 25.46 44.56
CA TRP A 234 -62.80 26.69 43.79
C TRP A 234 -61.36 27.20 44.03
#